data_AF-A0AAT9R9R5-F1
#
_entry.id   AF-A0AAT9R9R5-F1
#
_cell.length_a   1.000
_cell.length_b   1.000
_cell.length_c   1.000
_cell.angle_alpha   90.00
_cell.angle_beta   90.00
_cell.angle_gamma   90.00
#
_symmetry.space_group_name_H-M   'P 1'
#
loop_
_entity.id
_entity.type
_entity.pdbx_description
1 polymer ?
#
loop_
_entity_poly.entity_id
_entity_poly.type
_entity_poly.pdbx_seq_one_letter_code
_entity_poly.pdbx_strand_id
1 'polypeptide(L)'
;MAGIFAQVMLLMGFTMSWLGALLGLVVRNVETVSAVTGVAMMSLAFLSNPFVPLDGLPRWMQVAAEWNPVSAVVSASRDLFGNERGPTSGAFPAEHPLPTALAVLVTLLAVVIPLPDGRTGMPPRSADTVHPPLRSVTTSPQRRGPVPLRSGTGLRRNAHTR
;
A
#
# COMPACT_ATOMS: atom_id res chain seq x y z
N MET A 1 -4.99 15.09 30.42
CA MET A 1 -5.87 15.50 29.31
C MET A 1 -5.07 15.73 28.02
N ALA A 2 -4.21 16.76 27.94
CA ALA A 2 -3.49 17.11 26.71
C ALA A 2 -2.62 15.98 26.11
N GLY A 3 -1.93 15.20 26.95
CA GLY A 3 -1.07 14.10 26.48
C GLY A 3 -1.84 12.96 25.79
N ILE A 4 -2.98 12.55 26.35
CA ILE A 4 -3.82 11.47 25.78
C ILE A 4 -4.45 11.93 24.47
N PHE A 5 -4.93 13.18 24.41
CA PHE A 5 -5.44 13.77 23.18
C PHE A 5 -4.39 13.76 22.06
N ALA A 6 -3.17 14.20 22.36
CA ALA A 6 -2.07 14.18 21.38
C ALA A 6 -1.75 12.74 20.90
N GLN A 7 -1.76 11.75 21.79
CA GLN A 7 -1.54 10.35 21.42
C GLN A 7 -2.62 9.81 20.47
N VAL A 8 -3.90 10.13 20.73
CA VAL A 8 -5.01 9.70 19.85
C VAL A 8 -4.91 10.37 18.47
N MET A 9 -4.56 11.66 18.41
CA MET A 9 -4.36 12.36 17.13
C MET A 9 -3.17 11.80 16.34
N LEU A 10 -2.07 11.49 17.02
CA LEU A 10 -0.90 10.86 16.40
C LEU A 10 -1.23 9.49 15.85
N LEU A 11 -1.95 8.66 16.63
CA LEU A 11 -2.33 7.32 16.21
C LEU A 11 -3.31 7.36 15.02
N MET A 12 -4.24 8.32 15.01
CA MET A 12 -5.13 8.57 13.87
C MET A 12 -4.36 8.95 12.60
N GLY A 13 -3.47 9.93 12.69
CA GLY A 13 -2.63 10.36 11.56
C GLY A 13 -1.76 9.23 11.01
N PHE A 14 -1.12 8.47 11.92
CA PHE A 14 -0.31 7.31 11.55
C PHE A 14 -1.14 6.23 10.84
N THR A 15 -2.32 5.92 11.35
CA THR A 15 -3.24 4.94 10.76
C THR A 15 -3.70 5.39 9.37
N MET A 16 -4.04 6.67 9.19
CA MET A 16 -4.45 7.23 7.89
C MET A 16 -3.30 7.24 6.87
N SER A 17 -2.05 7.46 7.29
CA SER A 17 -0.89 7.36 6.39
C SER A 17 -0.68 5.94 5.86
N TRP A 18 -0.87 4.94 6.72
CA TRP A 18 -0.79 3.53 6.35
C TRP A 18 -1.92 3.13 5.39
N LEU A 19 -3.13 3.67 5.58
CA LEU A 19 -4.25 3.46 4.66
C LEU A 19 -3.93 4.02 3.26
N GLY A 20 -3.33 5.21 3.19
CA GLY A 20 -2.85 5.78 1.92
C GLY A 20 -1.74 4.95 1.27
N ALA A 21 -0.80 4.43 2.07
CA ALA A 21 0.25 3.55 1.59
C ALA A 21 -0.30 2.24 1.00
N LEU A 22 -1.29 1.62 1.65
CA LEU A 22 -1.97 0.44 1.10
C LEU A 22 -2.72 0.76 -0.19
N LEU A 23 -3.42 1.89 -0.24
CA LEU A 23 -4.15 2.28 -1.45
C LEU A 23 -3.20 2.44 -2.64
N GLY A 24 -2.02 3.04 -2.40
CA GLY A 24 -0.96 3.17 -3.40
C GLY A 24 -0.33 1.83 -3.83
N LEU A 25 -0.35 0.82 -2.96
CA LEU A 25 0.15 -0.53 -3.28
C LEU A 25 -0.88 -1.37 -4.05
N VAL A 26 -2.17 -1.26 -3.69
CA VAL A 26 -3.26 -2.03 -4.30
C VAL A 26 -3.65 -1.48 -5.67
N VAL A 27 -3.63 -0.15 -5.84
CA VAL A 27 -4.14 0.50 -7.04
C VAL A 27 -2.98 0.89 -7.96
N ARG A 28 -2.92 0.29 -9.15
CA ARG A 28 -1.88 0.54 -10.16
C ARG A 28 -2.00 1.88 -10.90
N ASN A 29 -3.15 2.56 -10.80
CA ASN A 29 -3.45 3.81 -11.51
C ASN A 29 -3.75 4.97 -10.53
N VAL A 30 -2.99 6.06 -10.65
CA VAL A 30 -3.13 7.28 -9.84
C VAL A 30 -4.52 7.93 -9.98
N GLU A 31 -5.13 7.86 -11.16
CA GLU A 31 -6.46 8.42 -11.39
C GLU A 31 -7.53 7.63 -10.62
N THR A 32 -7.40 6.29 -10.57
CA THR A 32 -8.27 5.43 -9.77
C THR A 32 -8.05 5.63 -8.27
N VAL A 33 -6.81 5.87 -7.82
CA VAL A 33 -6.51 6.21 -6.41
C VAL A 33 -7.29 7.45 -5.99
N SER A 34 -7.27 8.50 -6.79
CA SER A 34 -7.97 9.75 -6.49
C SER A 34 -9.49 9.54 -6.42
N ALA A 35 -10.07 8.88 -7.42
CA ALA A 35 -11.51 8.60 -7.46
C ALA A 35 -11.97 7.73 -6.27
N VAL A 36 -11.25 6.66 -5.97
CA VAL A 36 -11.57 5.76 -4.84
C VAL A 36 -11.43 6.50 -3.51
N THR A 37 -10.36 7.29 -3.34
CA THR A 37 -10.17 8.09 -2.12
C THR A 37 -11.30 9.09 -1.93
N GLY A 38 -11.72 9.77 -2.99
CA GLY A 38 -12.82 10.73 -2.94
C GLY A 38 -14.14 10.09 -2.51
N VAL A 39 -14.51 8.97 -3.13
CA VAL A 39 -15.74 8.23 -2.77
C VAL A 39 -15.67 7.68 -1.35
N ALA A 40 -14.52 7.14 -0.95
CA ALA A 40 -14.30 6.62 0.40
C ALA A 40 -14.41 7.74 1.45
N MET A 41 -13.73 8.87 1.23
CA MET A 41 -13.78 10.02 2.14
C MET A 41 -15.19 10.61 2.23
N MET A 42 -15.92 10.71 1.11
CA MET A 42 -17.31 11.17 1.13
C MET A 42 -18.20 10.21 1.93
N SER A 43 -18.07 8.91 1.72
CA SER A 43 -18.84 7.90 2.46
C SER A 43 -18.54 7.96 3.96
N LEU A 44 -17.26 8.13 4.31
CA LEU A 44 -16.80 8.24 5.68
C LEU A 44 -17.27 9.54 6.35
N ALA A 45 -17.37 10.63 5.60
CA ALA A 45 -17.90 11.90 6.08
C ALA A 45 -19.41 11.82 6.33
N PHE A 46 -20.19 11.29 5.38
CA PHE A 46 -21.64 11.13 5.54
C PHE A 46 -22.03 10.20 6.69
N LEU A 47 -21.23 9.17 6.96
CA LEU A 47 -21.49 8.22 8.04
C LEU A 47 -20.77 8.61 9.35
N SER A 48 -20.43 9.89 9.53
CA SER A 48 -19.70 10.36 10.72
C SER A 48 -20.53 11.33 11.55
N ASN A 49 -20.58 11.06 12.86
CA ASN A 49 -21.38 11.79 13.85
C ASN A 49 -21.22 13.33 13.83
N PRO A 50 -20.02 13.93 13.61
CA PRO A 50 -19.91 15.38 13.45
C PRO A 50 -20.59 15.98 12.21
N PHE A 51 -20.83 15.19 11.16
CA PHE A 51 -21.37 15.68 9.89
C PHE A 51 -22.85 15.37 9.71
N VAL A 52 -23.33 14.26 10.28
CA VAL A 52 -24.74 13.89 10.30
C VAL A 52 -25.20 13.70 11.74
N PRO A 53 -26.16 14.52 12.22
CA PRO A 53 -26.76 14.32 13.53
C PRO A 53 -27.37 12.92 13.61
N LEU A 54 -27.05 12.18 14.66
CA LEU A 54 -27.58 10.84 14.87
C LEU A 54 -29.08 10.84 15.28
N ASP A 55 -29.60 12.02 15.62
CA ASP A 55 -31.00 12.26 15.97
C ASP A 55 -31.94 11.94 14.81
N GLY A 56 -32.79 10.94 15.01
CA GLY A 56 -33.80 10.51 14.04
C GLY A 56 -33.34 9.40 13.08
N LEU A 57 -32.08 8.95 13.15
CA LEU A 57 -31.62 7.80 12.36
C LEU A 57 -32.07 6.46 12.97
N PRO A 58 -32.33 5.43 12.16
CA PRO A 58 -32.58 4.07 12.65
C PRO A 58 -31.41 3.57 13.50
N ARG A 59 -31.67 2.80 14.57
CA ARG A 59 -30.64 2.36 15.52
C ARG A 59 -29.45 1.63 14.88
N TRP A 60 -29.66 0.86 13.82
CA TRP A 60 -28.56 0.19 13.08
C TRP A 60 -27.62 1.19 12.39
N MET A 61 -28.16 2.32 11.92
CA MET A 61 -27.41 3.36 11.21
C MET A 61 -26.63 4.23 12.21
N GLN A 62 -27.19 4.45 13.41
CA GLN A 62 -26.46 5.08 14.52
C GLN A 62 -25.26 4.23 14.93
N VAL A 63 -25.44 2.92 15.11
CA VAL A 63 -24.33 2.01 15.44
C VAL A 63 -23.28 2.01 14.33
N ALA A 64 -23.67 1.96 13.05
CA ALA A 64 -22.72 2.02 11.94
C ALA A 64 -21.92 3.33 11.92
N ALA A 65 -22.57 4.46 12.22
CA ALA A 65 -21.90 5.75 12.32
C ALA A 65 -20.98 5.85 13.54
N GLU A 66 -21.31 5.21 14.66
CA GLU A 66 -20.48 5.21 15.86
C GLU A 66 -19.21 4.36 15.73
N TRP A 67 -19.24 3.27 14.95
CA TRP A 67 -18.07 2.42 14.66
C TRP A 67 -17.08 3.01 13.64
N ASN A 68 -17.43 4.15 13.04
CA ASN A 68 -16.55 4.85 12.12
C ASN A 68 -15.29 5.39 12.87
N PRO A 69 -14.06 5.16 12.38
CA PRO A 69 -12.83 5.67 13.01
C PRO A 69 -12.86 7.18 13.26
N VAL A 70 -13.46 7.95 12.35
CA VAL A 70 -13.60 9.41 12.50
C VAL A 70 -14.55 9.73 13.66
N SER A 71 -15.70 9.06 13.73
CA SER A 71 -16.67 9.25 14.82
C SER A 71 -16.09 8.87 16.18
N ALA A 72 -15.35 7.77 16.27
CA ALA A 72 -14.75 7.30 17.51
C ALA A 72 -13.71 8.31 18.03
N VAL A 73 -12.83 8.82 17.16
CA VAL A 73 -11.83 9.82 17.52
C VAL A 73 -12.46 11.16 17.91
N VAL A 74 -13.50 11.60 17.21
CA VAL A 74 -14.22 12.84 17.51
C VAL A 74 -14.95 12.73 18.85
N SER A 75 -15.58 11.59 19.12
CA SER A 75 -16.25 11.33 20.41
C SER A 75 -15.25 11.28 21.57
N ALA A 76 -14.09 10.63 21.37
CA ALA A 76 -13.00 10.62 22.35
C ALA A 76 -12.44 12.03 22.59
N SER A 77 -12.32 12.84 21.54
CA SER A 77 -11.85 14.22 21.63
C SER A 77 -12.82 15.07 22.46
N ARG A 78 -14.13 14.99 22.18
CA ARG A 78 -15.16 15.69 22.96
C ARG A 78 -15.10 15.31 24.44
N ASP A 79 -14.93 14.02 24.74
CA ASP A 79 -14.81 13.51 26.11
C ASP A 79 -13.55 14.03 26.83
N LEU A 80 -12.40 14.04 26.14
CA LEU A 80 -11.13 14.57 26.65
C LEU A 80 -11.15 16.08 26.93
N PHE A 81 -11.99 16.83 26.23
CA PHE A 81 -12.19 18.27 26.45
C PHE A 81 -13.39 18.57 27.37
N GLY A 82 -14.07 17.56 27.90
CA GLY A 82 -15.23 17.73 28.80
C GLY A 82 -16.47 18.32 28.12
N ASN A 83 -16.58 18.16 26.80
CA ASN A 83 -17.68 18.70 26.01
C ASN A 83 -18.87 17.74 25.97
N GLU A 84 -20.09 18.27 25.88
CA GLU A 84 -21.30 17.46 25.90
C GLU A 84 -21.33 16.47 24.74
N ARG A 85 -21.59 15.20 25.06
CA ARG A 85 -21.73 14.14 24.06
C ARG A 85 -23.13 14.26 23.46
N GLY A 86 -23.19 14.39 22.13
CA GLY A 86 -24.47 14.39 21.41
C GLY A 86 -25.25 13.08 21.64
N PRO A 87 -26.52 13.03 21.22
CA PRO A 87 -27.40 11.90 21.43
C PRO A 87 -26.78 10.58 20.94
N THR A 88 -26.84 9.59 21.82
CA THR A 88 -26.16 8.31 21.66
C THR A 88 -27.16 7.18 21.44
N SER A 89 -26.77 6.16 20.68
CA SER A 89 -27.63 5.00 20.45
C SER A 89 -27.79 4.09 21.68
N GLY A 90 -26.99 4.32 22.73
CA GLY A 90 -26.79 3.44 23.88
C GLY A 90 -25.83 2.28 23.61
N ALA A 91 -25.08 2.31 22.50
CA ALA A 91 -24.11 1.27 22.19
C ALA A 91 -22.75 1.53 22.88
N PHE A 92 -21.99 0.45 23.08
CA PHE A 92 -20.66 0.46 23.70
C PHE A 92 -19.71 1.57 23.19
N PRO A 93 -19.64 1.88 21.87
CA PRO A 93 -18.86 3.01 21.35
C PRO A 93 -19.18 4.37 21.97
N ALA A 94 -20.45 4.59 22.30
CA ALA A 94 -20.94 5.85 22.83
C ALA A 94 -20.72 5.98 24.34
N GLU A 95 -20.69 4.85 25.06
CA GLU A 95 -20.40 4.80 26.49
C GLU A 95 -18.90 4.87 26.79
N HIS A 96 -18.08 4.25 25.92
CA HIS A 96 -16.63 4.14 26.06
C HIS A 96 -15.90 4.67 24.81
N PRO A 97 -15.90 6.00 24.58
CA PRO A 97 -15.34 6.59 23.37
C PRO A 97 -13.81 6.45 23.28
N LEU A 98 -13.09 6.56 24.41
CA LEU A 98 -11.63 6.43 24.46
C LEU A 98 -11.14 5.01 24.14
N PRO A 99 -11.66 3.95 24.79
CA PRO A 99 -11.33 2.57 24.43
C PRO A 99 -11.72 2.22 23.00
N THR A 100 -12.87 2.72 22.53
CA THR A 100 -13.35 2.45 21.17
C THR A 100 -12.47 3.09 20.12
N ALA A 101 -12.06 4.35 20.31
CA ALA A 101 -11.12 5.02 19.40
C ALA A 101 -9.80 4.24 19.31
N LEU A 102 -9.25 3.79 20.43
CA LEU A 102 -8.02 2.98 20.43
C LEU A 102 -8.24 1.63 19.75
N ALA A 103 -9.33 0.93 20.05
CA ALA A 103 -9.63 -0.37 19.45
C ALA A 103 -9.81 -0.28 17.93
N VAL A 104 -10.54 0.74 17.44
CA VAL A 104 -10.74 0.96 16.01
C VAL A 104 -9.42 1.31 15.33
N LEU A 105 -8.60 2.18 15.92
CA LEU A 105 -7.30 2.54 15.37
C LEU A 105 -6.34 1.34 15.33
N VAL A 106 -6.28 0.54 16.39
CA VAL A 106 -5.47 -0.69 16.43
C VAL A 106 -5.98 -1.71 15.42
N THR A 107 -7.30 -1.89 15.30
CA THR A 107 -7.88 -2.81 14.32
C THR A 107 -7.56 -2.37 12.90
N LEU A 108 -7.73 -1.08 12.59
CA LEU A 108 -7.44 -0.54 11.27
C LEU A 108 -5.95 -0.65 10.96
N LEU A 109 -5.08 -0.39 11.93
CA LEU A 109 -3.65 -0.61 11.79
C LEU A 109 -3.30 -2.08 11.57
N ALA A 110 -3.93 -3.02 12.30
CA ALA A 110 -3.71 -4.46 12.14
C ALA A 110 -4.17 -4.99 10.78
N VAL A 111 -5.26 -4.45 10.23
CA VAL A 111 -5.72 -4.77 8.86
C VAL A 111 -4.76 -4.24 7.81
N VAL A 112 -4.14 -3.08 8.08
CA VAL A 112 -3.38 -2.33 7.09
C VAL A 112 -1.89 -2.70 7.08
N ILE A 113 -1.32 -3.13 8.22
CA ILE A 113 0.04 -3.66 8.28
C ILE A 113 0.07 -4.99 7.52
N PRO A 114 0.77 -5.07 6.37
CA PRO A 114 0.98 -6.35 5.71
C PRO A 114 1.80 -7.20 6.67
N LEU A 115 1.25 -8.32 7.12
CA LEU A 115 2.01 -9.34 7.85
C LEU A 115 3.27 -9.61 7.03
N PRO A 116 4.48 -9.46 7.59
CA PRO A 116 5.68 -9.85 6.89
C PRO A 116 5.59 -11.34 6.63
N ASP A 117 5.28 -11.70 5.38
CA ASP A 117 5.43 -13.08 4.92
C ASP A 117 6.88 -13.47 5.21
N GLY A 118 7.08 -14.45 6.09
CA GLY A 118 8.40 -15.07 6.38
C GLY A 118 9.00 -15.81 5.17
N ARG A 119 8.57 -15.46 3.95
CA ARG A 119 9.01 -15.99 2.66
C ARG A 119 10.23 -15.27 2.09
N THR A 120 10.85 -14.37 2.84
CA THR A 120 12.24 -13.95 2.60
C THR A 120 13.24 -15.00 3.07
N GLY A 121 12.89 -16.29 2.98
CA GLY A 121 13.84 -17.38 2.93
C GLY A 121 14.49 -17.36 1.55
N MET A 122 15.53 -16.55 1.40
CA MET A 122 16.43 -16.64 0.25
C MET A 122 16.86 -18.12 0.13
N PRO A 123 16.70 -18.78 -1.03
CA PRO A 123 17.18 -20.15 -1.19
C PRO A 123 18.68 -20.19 -0.88
N PRO A 124 19.20 -21.30 -0.32
CA PRO A 124 20.62 -21.41 0.00
C PRO A 124 21.42 -21.06 -1.25
N ARG A 125 22.31 -20.07 -1.11
CA ARG A 125 23.28 -19.68 -2.14
C ARG A 125 24.05 -20.94 -2.50
N SER A 126 23.63 -21.61 -3.58
CA SER A 126 24.28 -22.79 -4.10
C SER A 126 25.74 -22.44 -4.36
N ALA A 127 26.61 -23.14 -3.65
CA ALA A 127 28.06 -23.03 -3.69
C ALA A 127 28.65 -23.55 -5.02
N ASP A 128 27.99 -23.31 -6.16
CA ASP A 128 28.29 -23.94 -7.45
C ASP A 128 28.48 -22.93 -8.59
N THR A 129 29.10 -21.79 -8.31
CA THR A 129 29.94 -21.16 -9.33
C THR A 129 31.38 -21.62 -9.14
N VAL A 130 31.57 -22.95 -9.15
CA VAL A 130 32.88 -23.54 -9.41
C VAL A 130 33.22 -23.15 -10.83
N HIS A 131 34.09 -22.14 -10.98
CA HIS A 131 34.73 -21.84 -12.25
C HIS A 131 35.32 -23.14 -12.82
N PRO A 132 35.01 -23.51 -14.08
CA PRO A 132 35.69 -24.63 -14.72
C PRO A 132 37.20 -24.36 -14.69
N PRO A 133 38.04 -25.37 -14.38
CA PRO A 133 39.49 -25.15 -14.38
C PRO A 133 39.88 -24.67 -15.78
N LEU A 134 40.55 -23.52 -15.84
CA LEU A 134 41.12 -22.97 -17.05
C LEU A 134 41.94 -24.07 -17.73
N ARG A 135 41.38 -24.67 -18.80
CA ARG A 135 42.16 -25.52 -19.69
C ARG A 135 43.29 -24.65 -20.22
N SER A 136 44.51 -25.03 -19.87
CA SER A 136 45.72 -24.45 -20.43
C SER A 136 45.56 -24.42 -21.94
N VAL A 137 45.62 -23.21 -22.50
CA VAL A 137 45.76 -22.96 -23.92
C VAL A 137 47.07 -23.63 -24.33
N THR A 138 46.97 -24.90 -24.70
CA THR A 138 48.07 -25.62 -25.33
C THR A 138 48.06 -25.09 -26.75
N THR A 139 48.99 -24.20 -27.03
CA THR A 139 49.28 -23.64 -28.34
C THR A 139 49.45 -24.79 -29.34
N SER A 140 48.39 -25.09 -30.10
CA SER A 140 48.51 -25.94 -31.28
C SER A 140 49.17 -25.10 -32.37
N PRO A 141 50.32 -25.49 -32.94
CA PRO A 141 50.92 -24.76 -34.05
C PRO A 141 50.05 -25.02 -35.27
N GLN A 142 49.11 -24.11 -35.56
CA GLN A 142 48.24 -24.27 -36.71
C GLN A 142 49.07 -24.09 -37.98
N ARG A 143 49.41 -25.23 -38.56
CA ARG A 143 50.18 -25.43 -39.77
C ARG A 143 49.50 -24.70 -40.94
N ARG A 144 50.23 -23.73 -41.52
CA ARG A 144 49.87 -22.98 -42.73
C ARG A 144 49.44 -23.93 -43.86
N GLY A 145 48.28 -23.68 -44.44
CA GLY A 145 47.92 -24.10 -45.79
C GLY A 145 47.85 -22.87 -46.71
N PRO A 146 48.29 -22.95 -47.98
CA PRO A 146 48.24 -21.81 -48.89
C PRO A 146 46.79 -21.44 -49.23
N VAL A 147 46.45 -20.17 -49.03
CA VAL A 147 45.17 -19.57 -49.42
C VAL A 147 45.13 -19.47 -50.95
N PRO A 148 44.15 -20.08 -51.64
CA PRO A 148 43.99 -19.87 -53.07
C PRO A 148 43.43 -18.46 -53.32
N LEU A 149 44.21 -17.63 -54.02
CA LEU A 149 43.78 -16.35 -54.55
C LEU A 149 42.76 -16.61 -55.67
N ARG A 150 41.47 -16.50 -55.34
CA ARG A 150 40.42 -16.48 -56.37
C ARG A 150 40.33 -15.06 -56.95
N SER A 151 41.12 -14.85 -58.00
CA SER A 151 40.94 -13.79 -58.97
C SER A 151 39.69 -14.07 -59.82
N GLY A 152 38.92 -13.01 -60.10
CA GLY A 152 38.14 -12.96 -61.33
C GLY A 152 36.62 -12.73 -61.20
N THR A 153 36.25 -11.48 -61.52
CA THR A 153 35.29 -11.15 -62.59
C THR A 153 33.80 -11.43 -62.35
N GLY A 154 33.00 -10.36 -62.27
CA GLY A 154 31.54 -10.47 -62.24
C GLY A 154 30.78 -9.14 -62.11
N LEU A 155 31.16 -8.14 -62.90
CA LEU A 155 30.44 -6.89 -63.09
C LEU A 155 29.02 -7.16 -63.62
N ARG A 156 27.96 -6.79 -62.90
CA ARG A 156 26.59 -6.54 -63.41
C ARG A 156 25.83 -5.78 -62.31
N ARG A 157 25.79 -4.44 -62.30
CA ARG A 157 25.00 -3.54 -63.15
C ARG A 157 23.60 -4.10 -63.43
N ASN A 158 22.62 -3.64 -62.67
CA ASN A 158 21.25 -3.45 -63.14
C ASN A 158 20.65 -2.22 -62.47
N ALA A 159 20.68 -1.14 -63.23
CA ALA A 159 19.80 0.00 -63.08
C ALA A 159 18.47 -0.36 -63.76
N HIS A 160 17.35 -0.13 -63.10
CA HIS A 160 16.03 0.07 -63.72
C HIS A 160 15.11 0.71 -62.66
N THR A 161 14.76 1.99 -62.85
CA THR A 161 13.44 2.49 -63.29
C THR A 161 12.36 2.29 -62.22
N ARG A 162 11.55 3.26 -61.82
CA ARG A 162 11.33 4.67 -62.18
C ARG A 162 10.44 5.22 -61.05
#